data_AF-A0A8S2UZC6-F1
#
_entry.id   AF-A0A8S2UZC6-F1
#
_cell.length_a   1.000
_cell.length_b   1.000
_cell.length_c   1.000
_cell.angle_alpha   90.00
_cell.angle_beta   90.00
_cell.angle_gamma   90.00
#
_symmetry.space_group_name_H-M   'P 1'
#
loop_
_entity.id
_entity.type
_entity.pdbx_description
1 polymer ?
#
loop_
_entity_poly.entity_id
_entity_poly.type
_entity_poly.pdbx_seq_one_letter_code
_entity_poly.pdbx_strand_id
1 'polypeptide(L)' 'MLKEADKIKARAHITPEDVVKGNPRLNFAFVANLFNTYPTLDLPTEQVPEPGLIIEETREEKTYRNFINSLGLEPHV' A
#
# COMPACT_ATOMS: atom_id res chain seq x y z
N MET A 1 -17.08 11.48 3.69
CA MET A 1 -15.96 10.58 3.36
C MET A 1 -16.32 9.60 2.23
N LEU A 2 -17.03 8.49 2.47
CA LEU A 2 -17.26 7.47 1.42
C LEU A 2 -18.01 7.98 0.19
N LYS A 3 -18.99 8.87 0.37
CA LYS A 3 -19.68 9.54 -0.75
C LYS A 3 -18.74 10.40 -1.61
N GLU A 4 -17.67 10.95 -1.02
CA GLU A 4 -16.67 11.73 -1.76
C GLU A 4 -15.68 10.79 -2.46
N ALA A 5 -15.28 9.71 -1.79
CA ALA A 5 -14.47 8.66 -2.40
C ALA A 5 -15.17 8.02 -3.62
N ASP A 6 -16.50 7.91 -3.60
CA ASP A 6 -17.30 7.44 -4.75
C ASP A 6 -17.16 8.37 -5.98
N LYS A 7 -17.11 9.69 -5.79
CA LYS A 7 -16.99 10.65 -6.90
C LYS A 7 -15.69 10.50 -7.67
N ILE A 8 -14.62 10.15 -6.96
CA ILE A 8 -13.29 9.88 -7.53
C ILE A 8 -13.06 8.39 -7.80
N LYS A 9 -14.09 7.55 -7.71
CA LYS A 9 -14.01 6.09 -7.92
C LYS A 9 -12.97 5.38 -7.03
N ALA A 10 -12.65 5.94 -5.86
CA ALA A 10 -11.68 5.40 -4.91
C ALA A 10 -12.31 4.61 -3.75
N ARG A 11 -13.65 4.49 -3.72
CA ARG A 11 -14.33 3.67 -2.72
C ARG A 11 -14.19 2.18 -3.06
N ALA A 12 -13.26 1.51 -2.40
CA ALA A 12 -13.04 0.07 -2.53
C ALA A 12 -13.39 -0.67 -1.23
N HIS A 13 -14.30 -1.64 -1.33
CA HIS A 13 -14.52 -2.71 -0.33
C HIS A 13 -14.71 -2.28 1.14
N ILE A 14 -15.34 -1.12 1.40
CA ILE A 14 -15.60 -0.62 2.76
C ILE A 14 -17.01 -0.01 2.92
N THR A 15 -17.64 -0.25 4.07
CA THR A 15 -18.93 0.33 4.46
C THR A 15 -18.76 1.41 5.54
N PRO A 16 -19.74 2.31 5.75
CA PRO A 16 -19.69 3.29 6.83
C PRO A 16 -19.54 2.64 8.22
N GLU A 17 -20.13 1.47 8.42
CA GLU A 17 -20.09 0.76 9.70
C GLU A 17 -18.69 0.21 10.00
N ASP A 18 -17.98 -0.30 8.99
CA ASP A 18 -16.59 -0.79 9.14
C ASP A 18 -15.63 0.33 9.60
N VAL A 19 -15.88 1.55 9.11
CA VAL A 19 -15.10 2.74 9.47
C VAL A 19 -15.34 3.09 10.95
N VAL A 20 -16.61 3.16 11.38
CA VAL A 20 -16.97 3.53 12.76
C VAL A 20 -16.54 2.47 13.75
N LYS A 21 -16.62 1.18 13.39
CA LYS A 21 -16.12 0.07 14.20
C LYS A 21 -14.59 0.01 14.26
N GLY A 22 -13.89 0.77 13.42
CA GLY A 22 -12.43 0.81 13.40
C GLY A 22 -11.80 -0.47 12.87
N ASN A 23 -12.38 -1.14 11.88
CA ASN A 23 -11.81 -2.37 11.32
C ASN A 23 -10.44 -2.07 10.66
N PRO A 24 -9.31 -2.52 11.23
CA PRO A 24 -7.99 -2.07 10.81
C PRO A 24 -7.64 -2.54 9.40
N ARG A 25 -8.05 -3.76 9.01
CA ARG A 25 -7.75 -4.32 7.69
C ARG A 25 -8.50 -3.60 6.58
N LEU A 26 -9.80 -3.36 6.78
CA LEU A 26 -10.64 -2.67 5.80
C LEU A 26 -10.25 -1.20 5.68
N ASN A 27 -9.99 -0.53 6.81
CA ASN A 27 -9.52 0.85 6.80
C ASN A 27 -8.15 0.97 6.10
N PHE A 28 -7.22 0.08 6.40
CA PHE A 28 -5.91 0.05 5.73
C PHE A 28 -6.06 -0.15 4.22
N ALA A 29 -6.86 -1.13 3.79
CA ALA A 29 -7.12 -1.37 2.37
C ALA A 29 -7.74 -0.15 1.68
N PHE A 30 -8.70 0.53 2.32
CA PHE A 30 -9.32 1.74 1.79
C PHE A 30 -8.29 2.87 1.59
N VAL A 31 -7.44 3.13 2.58
CA VAL A 31 -6.40 4.17 2.50
C VAL A 31 -5.33 3.82 1.46
N ALA A 32 -4.89 2.56 1.42
CA ALA A 32 -3.93 2.10 0.42
C ALA A 32 -4.47 2.28 -1.00
N ASN A 33 -5.75 1.93 -1.24
CA ASN A 33 -6.40 2.16 -2.53
C ASN A 33 -6.46 3.64 -2.88
N LEU A 34 -6.80 4.51 -1.91
CA LEU A 34 -6.84 5.96 -2.12
C LEU A 34 -5.48 6.51 -2.53
N PHE A 35 -4.40 6.11 -1.84
CA PHE A 35 -3.04 6.55 -2.14
C PHE A 35 -2.56 6.06 -3.51
N ASN A 36 -2.79 4.79 -3.85
CA ASN A 36 -2.40 4.23 -5.14
C ASN A 36 -3.15 4.87 -6.32
N THR A 37 -4.37 5.36 -6.10
CA THR A 37 -5.18 6.02 -7.14
C THR A 37 -4.88 7.52 -7.25
N TYR A 38 -4.65 8.18 -6.11
CA TYR A 38 -4.46 9.63 -6.01
C TYR A 38 -3.35 9.94 -4.99
N PRO A 39 -2.06 9.78 -5.35
CA PRO A 39 -0.95 10.01 -4.43
C PRO A 39 -0.73 11.50 -4.12
N THR A 40 -1.10 12.40 -5.04
CA THR A 40 -0.97 13.87 -4.90
C THR A 40 0.43 14.31 -4.47
N LEU A 41 1.46 13.58 -4.91
CA LEU A 41 2.86 13.92 -4.71
C LEU A 41 3.41 14.56 -5.98
N ASP A 42 4.17 15.64 -5.82
CA ASP A 42 4.95 16.21 -6.91
C ASP A 42 6.03 15.22 -7.33
N LEU A 43 6.25 15.10 -8.64
CA LEU A 43 7.33 14.28 -9.16
C LEU A 43 8.67 14.87 -8.70
N PRO A 44 9.58 14.06 -8.14
CA PRO A 44 10.90 14.55 -7.75
C PRO A 44 11.65 15.08 -8.98
N THR A 45 12.28 16.24 -8.81
CA THR A 45 13.03 16.96 -9.85
C THR A 45 14.31 16.23 -10.27
N GLU A 46 14.84 15.35 -9.41
CA GLU A 46 15.92 14.43 -9.72
C GLU A 46 15.32 13.10 -10.21
N GLN A 47 15.52 12.81 -11.50
CA GLN A 47 15.30 11.53 -12.18
C GLN A 47 14.23 10.66 -11.52
N VAL A 48 12.97 10.94 -11.88
CA VAL A 48 11.84 10.04 -11.60
C VAL A 48 12.26 8.64 -12.02
N PRO A 49 12.43 7.73 -11.06
CA PRO A 49 12.53 6.35 -11.46
C PRO A 49 11.13 5.91 -11.86
N GLU A 50 11.03 5.16 -12.96
CA GLU A 50 9.75 4.88 -13.65
C GLU A 50 8.61 4.52 -12.68
N PRO A 51 7.34 4.88 -12.99
CA PRO A 51 6.20 4.51 -12.15
C PRO A 51 6.20 3.00 -11.88
N GLY A 52 6.61 2.60 -10.69
CA GLY A 52 6.99 1.22 -10.40
C GLY A 52 8.41 1.00 -9.89
N LEU A 53 9.17 2.06 -9.53
CA LEU A 53 10.44 1.90 -8.83
C LEU A 53 10.23 1.32 -7.42
N ILE A 54 10.09 0.01 -7.42
CA ILE A 54 10.54 -0.88 -6.38
C ILE A 54 11.98 -0.46 -6.10
N ILE A 55 12.33 -0.16 -4.84
CA ILE A 55 13.72 -0.24 -4.39
C ILE A 55 14.22 -1.57 -4.96
N GLU A 56 15.13 -1.55 -5.93
CA GLU A 56 15.61 -2.78 -6.57
C GLU A 56 16.31 -3.61 -5.49
N GLU A 57 15.55 -4.38 -4.72
CA GLU A 57 16.08 -5.52 -4.02
C GLU A 57 16.57 -6.44 -5.13
N THR A 58 17.85 -6.79 -5.07
CA THR A 58 18.41 -7.79 -5.96
C THR A 58 17.61 -9.08 -5.82
N ARG A 59 17.60 -9.89 -6.88
CA ARG A 59 16.91 -11.18 -6.85
C ARG A 59 17.41 -12.03 -5.68
N GLU A 60 18.71 -11.95 -5.39
CA GLU A 60 19.38 -12.59 -4.26
C GLU A 60 18.82 -12.09 -2.93
N GLU A 61 18.74 -10.78 -2.71
CA GLU A 61 18.18 -10.19 -1.48
C GLU A 61 16.74 -10.65 -1.25
N LYS A 62 15.87 -10.58 -2.28
CA LYS A 62 14.49 -11.06 -2.19
C LYS A 62 14.41 -12.55 -1.85
N THR A 63 15.28 -13.35 -2.46
CA THR A 63 15.32 -14.81 -2.25
C THR A 63 15.72 -15.12 -0.81
N TYR A 64 16.80 -14.51 -0.32
CA TYR A 64 17.26 -14.73 1.05
C TYR A 64 16.29 -14.17 2.08
N ARG A 65 15.74 -12.98 1.87
CA ARG A 65 14.73 -12.37 2.75
C ARG A 65 13.51 -13.28 2.90
N ASN A 66 12.92 -13.72 1.79
CA ASN A 66 11.77 -14.62 1.82
C ASN A 66 12.11 -15.99 2.43
N PHE A 67 13.30 -16.52 2.15
CA PHE A 67 13.76 -17.78 2.75
C PHE A 67 13.86 -17.65 4.28
N ILE A 68 14.57 -16.64 4.79
CA ILE A 68 14.73 -16.38 6.23
C ILE A 68 13.36 -16.18 6.90
N ASN A 69 12.48 -15.40 6.27
CA ASN A 69 11.13 -15.14 6.73
C ASN A 69 10.23 -16.38 6.78
N SER A 70 10.47 -17.36 5.90
CA SER A 70 9.75 -18.64 5.90
C SER A 70 10.12 -19.57 7.06
N LEU A 71 11.24 -19.31 7.74
CA LEU A 71 11.71 -20.10 8.88
C LEU A 71 11.03 -19.73 10.21
N GLY A 72 10.15 -18.70 10.22
CA GLY A 72 9.43 -18.27 11.42
C GLY A 72 10.32 -17.53 12.44
N LEU A 73 11.39 -16.89 11.97
CA LEU A 73 12.30 -16.11 12.82
C LEU A 73 11.67 -14.75 13.18
N GLU A 74 11.94 -14.27 14.40
CA GLU A 74 11.58 -12.94 14.86
C GLU A 74 12.87 -12.12 15.14
N PRO A 75 12.97 -10.85 14.69
CA PRO A 75 12.01 -10.12 13.85
C PRO A 75 12.03 -10.60 12.39
N HIS A 76 10.97 -10.26 11.66
CA HIS A 76 10.92 -10.44 10.21
C HIS A 76 11.92 -9.49 9.52
N VAL A 77 12.56 -9.97 8.46
CA VAL A 77 13.56 -9.22 7.68
C VAL A 77 12.94 -8.67 6.39
#